data_AF-X1HWF2-F1
#
_entry.id   AF-X1HWF2-F1
#
_cell.length_a   1.000
_cell.length_b   1.000
_cell.length_c   1.000
_cell.angle_alpha   90.00
_cell.angle_beta   90.00
_cell.angle_gamma   90.00
#
_symmetry.space_group_name_H-M   'P 1'
#
loop_
_entity.id
_entity.type
_entity.pdbx_description
1 polymer ?
#
loop_
_entity_poly.entity_id
_entity_poly.type
_entity_poly.pdbx_seq_one_letter_code
_entity_poly.pdbx_strand_id
1 'polypeptide(L)'
;FVRYPQEIDYSSDLYKLIQIYMLEMDAYYLRSTYILSMARDKTKESLNLNQALQDRILQAQINSTIGIIELERGSFQIAHQIFLKSEAIAKEIKMERLLGHIAGSIGEIYLQMGHLEEAMFWYNKSYSTSNGV
;
A
#
# COMPACT_ATOMS: atom_id res chain seq x y z
N PHE A 1 66.06 -11.09 -52.04
CA PHE A 1 65.51 -11.47 -50.72
C PHE A 1 64.08 -10.98 -50.63
N VAL A 2 63.12 -11.85 -50.95
CA VAL A 2 61.68 -11.54 -50.90
C VAL A 2 61.19 -11.88 -49.48
N ARG A 3 60.76 -10.87 -48.71
CA ARG A 3 60.09 -11.10 -47.42
C ARG A 3 58.63 -11.41 -47.70
N TYR A 4 58.18 -12.60 -47.33
CA TYR A 4 56.75 -12.91 -47.25
C TYR A 4 56.16 -12.15 -46.05
N PRO A 5 54.97 -11.54 -46.19
CA PRO A 5 54.27 -10.95 -45.05
C PRO A 5 53.90 -12.07 -44.07
N GLN A 6 54.05 -11.80 -42.76
CA GLN A 6 53.72 -12.77 -41.73
C GLN A 6 52.28 -13.24 -41.92
N GLU A 7 52.07 -14.56 -41.95
CA GLU A 7 50.74 -15.16 -41.94
C GLU A 7 50.00 -14.63 -40.72
N ILE A 8 49.01 -13.77 -40.96
CA ILE A 8 48.10 -13.30 -39.92
C ILE A 8 47.33 -14.56 -39.49
N ASP A 9 47.55 -15.02 -38.26
CA ASP A 9 46.85 -16.17 -37.70
C ASP A 9 45.38 -15.78 -37.41
N TYR A 10 44.58 -15.76 -38.47
CA TYR A 10 43.15 -15.46 -38.41
C TYR A 10 42.39 -16.40 -37.48
N SER A 11 42.93 -17.58 -37.18
CA SER A 11 42.30 -18.53 -36.27
C SER A 11 42.34 -18.03 -34.83
N SER A 12 43.52 -17.60 -34.34
CA SER A 12 43.70 -17.08 -32.98
C SER A 12 42.83 -15.86 -32.70
N ASP A 13 42.72 -14.93 -33.66
CA ASP A 13 41.96 -13.70 -33.48
C ASP A 13 40.45 -13.91 -33.61
N LEU A 14 40.01 -14.82 -34.49
CA LEU A 14 38.60 -15.23 -34.56
C LEU A 14 38.16 -15.95 -33.27
N TYR A 15 39.01 -16.82 -32.71
CA TYR A 15 38.73 -17.47 -31.43
C TYR A 15 38.61 -16.46 -30.28
N LYS A 16 39.49 -15.46 -30.20
CA LYS A 16 39.37 -14.39 -29.21
C LYS A 16 38.08 -13.59 -29.37
N LEU A 17 37.70 -13.27 -30.61
CA LEU A 17 36.47 -12.54 -30.90
C LEU A 17 35.22 -13.32 -30.48
N ILE A 18 35.17 -14.63 -30.78
CA ILE A 18 34.10 -15.52 -30.34
C ILE A 18 34.01 -15.55 -28.81
N GLN A 19 35.15 -15.66 -28.11
CA GLN A 19 35.18 -15.64 -26.64
C GLN A 19 34.65 -14.32 -26.07
N ILE A 20 35.00 -13.18 -26.67
CA ILE A 20 34.48 -11.87 -26.27
C ILE A 20 32.95 -11.84 -26.43
N TYR A 21 32.41 -12.29 -27.57
CA TYR A 21 30.97 -12.32 -27.78
C TYR A 21 30.24 -13.28 -26.83
N MET A 22 30.85 -14.42 -26.47
CA MET A 22 30.27 -15.30 -25.45
C MET A 22 30.21 -14.62 -24.08
N LEU A 23 31.27 -13.92 -23.67
CA LEU A 23 31.30 -13.17 -22.41
C LEU A 23 30.29 -12.01 -22.41
N GLU A 24 30.13 -11.32 -23.53
CA GLU A 24 29.10 -10.28 -23.67
C GLU A 24 27.70 -10.86 -23.56
N MET A 25 27.43 -12.01 -24.21
CA MET A 25 26.15 -12.71 -24.11
C MET A 25 25.84 -13.12 -22.67
N ASP A 26 26.81 -13.68 -21.96
CA ASP A 26 26.67 -14.06 -20.55
C ASP A 26 26.42 -12.83 -19.65
N ALA A 27 27.11 -11.72 -19.91
CA ALA A 27 26.89 -10.47 -19.19
C ALA A 27 25.47 -9.92 -19.41
N TYR A 28 24.96 -9.96 -20.66
CA TYR A 28 23.58 -9.58 -20.95
C TYR A 28 22.55 -10.50 -20.30
N TYR A 29 22.80 -11.83 -20.31
CA TYR A 29 21.94 -12.81 -19.66
C TYR A 29 21.90 -12.59 -18.14
N LEU A 30 23.05 -12.38 -17.50
CA LEU A 30 23.14 -12.11 -16.07
C LEU A 30 22.42 -10.81 -15.70
N ARG A 31 22.61 -9.75 -16.48
CA ARG A 31 21.89 -8.48 -16.26
C ARG A 31 20.38 -8.64 -16.40
N SER A 32 19.92 -9.38 -17.41
CA SER A 32 18.50 -9.66 -17.62
C SER A 32 17.89 -10.43 -16.44
N THR A 33 18.55 -11.51 -16.02
CA THR A 33 18.08 -12.33 -14.89
C THR A 33 18.06 -11.55 -13.57
N TYR A 34 19.05 -10.69 -13.32
CA TYR A 34 19.09 -9.79 -12.16
C TYR A 34 17.93 -8.77 -12.17
N ILE A 35 17.64 -8.17 -13.32
CA ILE A 35 16.50 -7.23 -13.43
C ILE A 35 15.18 -7.97 -13.19
N LEU A 36 15.02 -9.18 -13.74
CA LEU A 36 13.83 -10.00 -13.53
C LEU A 36 13.67 -10.41 -12.06
N SER A 37 14.75 -10.75 -11.34
CA SER A 37 14.66 -11.06 -9.91
C SER A 37 14.26 -9.82 -9.10
N MET A 38 14.87 -8.66 -9.35
CA MET A 38 14.50 -7.42 -8.68
C MET A 38 13.05 -7.02 -8.93
N ALA A 39 12.56 -7.19 -10.17
CA ALA A 39 11.16 -6.94 -10.51
C ALA A 39 10.22 -7.86 -9.72
N ARG A 40 10.53 -9.17 -9.65
CA ARG A 40 9.75 -10.14 -8.86
C ARG A 40 9.69 -9.77 -7.39
N ASP A 41 10.83 -9.37 -6.81
CA ASP A 41 10.89 -8.97 -5.40
C ASP A 41 10.04 -7.72 -5.13
N LYS A 42 10.12 -6.72 -6.01
CA LYS A 42 9.28 -5.50 -5.90
C LYS A 42 7.80 -5.78 -6.10
N THR A 43 7.43 -6.67 -7.02
CA THR A 43 6.05 -7.11 -7.17
C THR A 43 5.54 -7.82 -5.92
N LYS A 44 6.35 -8.69 -5.30
CA LYS A 44 6.00 -9.37 -4.04
C LYS A 44 5.83 -8.38 -2.89
N GLU A 45 6.73 -7.42 -2.76
CA GLU A 45 6.63 -6.34 -1.76
C GLU A 45 5.33 -5.54 -1.95
N SER A 46 5.03 -5.13 -3.19
CA SER A 46 3.79 -4.42 -3.53
C SER A 46 2.53 -5.25 -3.22
N LEU A 47 2.55 -6.55 -3.50
CA LEU A 47 1.44 -7.45 -3.17
C LEU A 47 1.20 -7.52 -1.65
N ASN A 48 2.27 -7.68 -0.87
CA ASN A 48 2.17 -7.74 0.59
C ASN A 48 1.65 -6.42 1.17
N LEU A 49 2.10 -5.27 0.64
CA LEU A 49 1.61 -3.95 1.06
C LEU A 49 0.12 -3.78 0.74
N ASN A 50 -0.31 -4.20 -0.46
CA ASN A 50 -1.73 -4.16 -0.83
C ASN A 50 -2.59 -5.04 0.07
N GLN A 51 -2.14 -6.24 0.41
CA GLN A 51 -2.84 -7.13 1.34
C GLN A 51 -2.95 -6.49 2.73
N ALA A 52 -1.85 -5.98 3.27
CA ALA A 52 -1.85 -5.30 4.56
C ALA A 52 -2.79 -4.08 4.57
N LEU A 53 -2.81 -3.29 3.50
CA LEU A 53 -3.73 -2.17 3.34
C LEU A 53 -5.19 -2.64 3.31
N GLN A 54 -5.49 -3.69 2.54
CA GLN A 54 -6.84 -4.25 2.45
C GLN A 54 -7.32 -4.79 3.81
N ASP A 55 -6.45 -5.47 4.55
CA ASP A 55 -6.76 -5.96 5.89
C ASP A 55 -7.08 -4.82 6.86
N ARG A 56 -6.33 -3.71 6.79
CA ARG A 56 -6.62 -2.51 7.58
C ARG A 56 -7.96 -1.87 7.22
N ILE A 57 -8.26 -1.75 5.92
CA ILE A 57 -9.57 -1.24 5.46
C ILE A 57 -10.70 -2.09 6.04
N LEU A 58 -10.57 -3.41 5.93
CA LEU A 58 -11.59 -4.35 6.42
C LEU A 58 -11.74 -4.27 7.94
N GLN A 59 -10.64 -4.21 8.70
CA GLN A 59 -10.68 -4.03 10.15
C GLN A 59 -11.41 -2.74 10.55
N ALA A 60 -11.15 -1.64 9.85
CA ALA A 60 -11.81 -0.36 10.14
C ALA A 60 -13.32 -0.45 9.88
N GLN A 61 -13.73 -1.05 8.76
CA GLN A 61 -15.14 -1.26 8.41
C GLN A 61 -15.86 -2.16 9.43
N ILE A 62 -15.26 -3.29 9.80
CA ILE A 62 -15.82 -4.21 10.80
C ILE A 62 -16.00 -3.49 12.14
N ASN A 63 -14.99 -2.74 12.60
CA ASN A 63 -15.11 -1.97 13.83
C ASN A 63 -16.24 -0.94 13.74
N SER A 64 -16.38 -0.23 12.61
CA SER A 64 -17.52 0.69 12.42
C SER A 64 -18.86 -0.03 12.53
N THR A 65 -19.02 -1.20 11.91
CA THR A 65 -20.26 -2.00 12.01
C THR A 65 -20.54 -2.46 13.44
N ILE A 66 -19.53 -2.95 14.16
CA ILE A 66 -19.70 -3.35 15.57
C ILE A 66 -20.07 -2.13 16.43
N GLY A 67 -19.45 -0.97 16.18
CA GLY A 67 -19.78 0.28 16.88
C GLY A 67 -21.25 0.68 16.70
N ILE A 68 -21.79 0.55 15.49
CA ILE A 68 -23.21 0.79 15.20
C ILE A 68 -24.08 -0.21 15.96
N ILE A 69 -23.74 -1.50 15.97
CA ILE A 69 -24.51 -2.51 16.69
C ILE A 69 -24.57 -2.19 18.19
N GLU A 70 -23.46 -1.77 18.79
CA GLU A 70 -23.41 -1.39 20.21
C GLU A 70 -24.14 -0.06 20.49
N LEU A 71 -24.14 0.87 19.54
CA LEU A 71 -24.94 2.10 19.59
C LEU A 71 -26.44 1.77 19.62
N GLU A 72 -26.92 0.95 18.70
CA GLU A 72 -28.32 0.49 18.63
C GLU A 72 -28.75 -0.28 19.89
N ARG A 73 -27.80 -0.92 20.59
CA ARG A 73 -28.03 -1.58 21.88
C ARG A 73 -28.05 -0.61 23.07
N GLY A 74 -27.79 0.68 22.86
CA GLY A 74 -27.67 1.67 23.93
C GLY A 74 -26.35 1.59 24.72
N SER A 75 -25.39 0.79 24.25
CA SER A 75 -24.09 0.59 24.91
C SER A 75 -23.10 1.68 24.48
N PHE A 76 -23.44 2.94 24.76
CA PHE A 76 -22.78 4.14 24.22
C PHE A 76 -21.28 4.22 24.49
N GLN A 77 -20.83 3.87 25.70
CA GLN A 77 -19.41 3.90 26.05
C GLN A 77 -18.61 2.87 25.24
N ILE A 78 -19.18 1.68 25.01
CA ILE A 78 -18.56 0.61 24.22
C ILE A 78 -18.52 1.04 22.75
N ALA A 79 -19.64 1.52 22.21
CA ALA A 79 -19.75 2.04 20.86
C ALA A 79 -18.70 3.13 20.59
N HIS A 80 -18.56 4.09 21.50
CA HIS A 80 -17.58 5.17 21.40
C HIS A 80 -16.14 4.64 21.35
N GLN A 81 -15.76 3.71 22.22
CA GLN A 81 -14.42 3.12 22.20
C GLN A 81 -14.14 2.36 20.89
N ILE A 82 -15.14 1.66 20.35
CA ILE A 82 -15.00 0.92 19.09
C ILE A 82 -14.85 1.88 17.91
N PHE A 83 -15.64 2.96 17.88
CA PHE A 83 -15.48 4.01 16.87
C PHE A 83 -14.11 4.68 16.92
N LEU A 84 -13.54 4.94 18.11
CA LEU A 84 -12.18 5.47 18.24
C LEU A 84 -11.11 4.50 17.69
N LYS A 85 -11.28 3.18 17.87
CA LYS A 85 -10.40 2.19 17.24
C LYS A 85 -10.51 2.23 15.71
N SER A 86 -11.74 2.35 15.18
CA SER A 86 -11.96 2.50 13.74
C SER A 86 -11.35 3.82 13.22
N GLU A 87 -11.45 4.93 13.98
CA GLU A 87 -10.89 6.23 13.61
C GLU A 87 -9.36 6.18 13.54
N ALA A 88 -8.71 5.50 14.48
CA ALA A 88 -7.26 5.31 14.49
C ALA A 88 -6.77 4.59 13.22
N ILE A 89 -7.45 3.51 12.82
CA ILE A 89 -7.10 2.79 11.59
C ILE A 89 -7.39 3.66 10.36
N ALA A 90 -8.53 4.35 10.32
CA ALA A 90 -8.89 5.23 9.21
C ALA A 90 -7.87 6.36 9.00
N LYS A 91 -7.27 6.90 10.08
CA LYS A 91 -6.14 7.85 10.03
C LYS A 91 -4.86 7.19 9.51
N GLU A 92 -4.53 5.98 9.94
CA GLU A 92 -3.36 5.21 9.47
C GLU A 92 -3.39 5.02 7.95
N ILE A 93 -4.57 4.68 7.39
CA ILE A 93 -4.76 4.44 5.96
C ILE A 93 -5.23 5.66 5.16
N LYS A 94 -5.31 6.84 5.80
CA LYS A 94 -5.70 8.13 5.19
C LYS A 94 -7.04 8.08 4.44
N MET A 95 -8.05 7.44 5.02
CA MET A 95 -9.40 7.34 4.45
C MET A 95 -10.36 8.39 5.04
N GLU A 96 -10.35 9.60 4.48
CA GLU A 96 -11.19 10.73 4.94
C GLU A 96 -12.69 10.41 4.93
N ARG A 97 -13.18 9.71 3.90
CA ARG A 97 -14.59 9.27 3.83
C ARG A 97 -15.00 8.43 5.05
N LEU A 98 -14.11 7.55 5.50
CA LEU A 98 -14.38 6.71 6.66
C LEU A 98 -14.33 7.51 7.96
N LEU A 99 -13.41 8.48 8.06
CA LEU A 99 -13.35 9.41 9.19
C LEU A 99 -14.63 10.26 9.31
N GLY A 100 -15.15 10.75 8.19
CA GLY A 100 -16.43 11.46 8.14
C GLY A 100 -17.58 10.61 8.65
N HIS A 101 -17.68 9.36 8.21
CA HIS A 101 -18.71 8.42 8.67
C HIS A 101 -18.61 8.17 10.18
N ILE A 102 -17.40 7.86 10.69
CA ILE A 102 -17.16 7.59 12.11
C ILE A 102 -17.51 8.82 12.97
N ALA A 103 -17.13 10.02 12.53
CA ALA A 103 -17.48 11.26 13.22
C ALA A 103 -19.01 11.45 13.32
N GLY A 104 -19.75 11.09 12.26
CA GLY A 104 -21.22 11.10 12.27
C GLY A 104 -21.79 10.14 13.31
N SER A 105 -21.29 8.91 13.35
CA SER A 105 -21.73 7.91 14.34
C SER A 105 -21.39 8.31 15.79
N ILE A 106 -20.27 8.99 16.01
CA ILE A 106 -19.95 9.56 17.34
C ILE A 106 -20.91 10.70 17.69
N GLY A 107 -21.25 11.57 16.73
CA GLY A 107 -22.27 12.60 16.92
C GLY A 107 -23.63 12.02 17.32
N GLU A 108 -23.99 10.88 16.73
CA GLU A 108 -25.22 10.16 17.07
C GLU A 108 -25.21 9.61 18.51
N ILE A 109 -24.07 9.10 18.99
CA ILE A 109 -23.93 8.71 20.40
C ILE A 109 -24.28 9.89 21.33
N TYR A 110 -23.64 11.05 21.11
CA TYR A 110 -23.89 12.22 21.94
C TYR A 110 -25.33 12.73 21.82
N LEU A 111 -25.92 12.65 20.62
CA LEU A 111 -27.32 13.00 20.40
C LEU A 111 -28.25 12.11 21.24
N GLN A 112 -28.05 10.78 21.22
CA GLN A 112 -28.85 9.83 21.99
C GLN A 112 -28.64 9.97 23.51
N MET A 113 -27.48 10.46 23.95
CA MET A 113 -27.21 10.80 25.35
C MET A 113 -27.80 12.17 25.77
N GLY A 114 -28.34 12.95 24.84
CA GLY A 114 -28.88 14.30 25.09
C GLY A 114 -27.82 15.41 25.13
N HIS A 115 -26.59 15.11 24.74
CA HIS A 115 -25.45 16.04 24.71
C HIS A 115 -25.41 16.77 23.35
N LEU A 116 -26.27 17.78 23.21
CA LEU A 116 -26.52 18.43 21.92
C LEU A 116 -25.32 19.23 21.38
N GLU A 117 -24.55 19.88 22.25
CA GLU A 117 -23.40 20.70 21.85
C GLU A 117 -22.29 19.81 21.26
N GLU A 118 -21.99 18.69 21.93
CA GLU A 118 -21.02 17.71 21.45
C GLU A 118 -21.50 17.02 20.17
N ALA A 119 -22.78 16.66 20.08
CA ALA A 119 -23.35 16.08 18.86
C ALA A 119 -23.16 17.01 17.65
N MET A 120 -23.47 18.30 17.81
CA MET A 120 -23.27 19.31 16.76
C MET A 120 -21.80 19.48 16.37
N PHE A 121 -20.89 19.47 17.33
CA PHE A 121 -19.45 19.49 17.05
C PHE A 121 -19.05 18.32 16.15
N TRP A 122 -19.48 17.10 16.49
CA TRP A 122 -19.13 15.90 15.76
C TRP A 122 -19.79 15.82 14.38
N TYR A 123 -21.04 16.27 14.23
CA TYR A 123 -21.68 16.37 12.92
C TYR A 123 -21.01 17.40 12.01
N ASN A 124 -20.59 18.55 12.55
CA ASN A 124 -19.81 19.52 11.78
C ASN A 124 -18.48 18.94 11.33
N LYS A 125 -17.78 18.21 12.22
CA LYS A 125 -16.55 17.49 11.87
C LYS A 125 -16.81 16.44 10.77
N SER A 126 -17.91 15.69 10.88
CA SER A 126 -18.31 14.70 9.86
C SER A 126 -18.50 15.36 8.49
N TYR A 127 -19.22 16.48 8.44
CA TYR A 127 -19.48 17.25 7.23
C TYR A 127 -18.20 17.82 6.63
N SER A 128 -17.34 18.44 7.44
CA SER A 128 -16.08 19.04 6.96
C SER A 128 -15.11 17.98 6.43
N THR A 129 -15.09 16.80 7.05
CA THR A 129 -14.20 15.70 6.65
C THR A 129 -14.70 14.97 5.41
N SER A 130 -16.03 14.86 5.25
CA SER A 130 -16.63 14.21 4.08
C SER A 130 -16.64 15.09 2.83
N ASN A 131 -16.64 16.41 2.99
CA ASN A 131 -16.61 17.40 1.91
C ASN A 131 -15.24 18.09 1.73
N GLY A 132 -14.24 17.71 2.54
CA GLY A 132 -12.85 18.08 2.32
C GLY A 132 -12.32 17.30 1.13
N VAL A 133 -12.01 18.04 0.06
CA VAL A 133 -11.49 17.57 -1.24
C VAL A 133 -10.28 16.65 -1.11
#